data_AF-A0A9E5TDF1-F1
#
_entry.id   AF-A0A9E5TDF1-F1
#
_cell.length_a   1.000
_cell.length_b   1.000
_cell.length_c   1.000
_cell.angle_alpha   90.00
_cell.angle_beta   90.00
_cell.angle_gamma   90.00
#
_symmetry.space_group_name_H-M   'P 1'
#
loop_
_entity.id
_entity.type
_entity.pdbx_description
1 polymer ?
#
loop_
_entity_poly.entity_id
_entity_poly.type
_entity_poly.pdbx_seq_one_letter_code
_entity_poly.pdbx_strand_id
1 'polypeptide(L)'
;MDEALTALDVMKCLRLRCDLVTLSACESGLSRVRRGDELVGFMRAFMVAGAPALISTLWRVDERSTRILMERFYREIQDGVGFAKALKRAQLY
;
A
#
# COMPACT_ATOMS: atom_id res chain seq x y z
N MET A 1 -18.77 -6.18 12.12
CA MET A 1 -17.98 -7.43 12.18
C MET A 1 -16.85 -7.22 11.19
N ASP A 2 -15.75 -6.63 11.65
CA ASP A 2 -14.60 -6.29 10.81
C ASP A 2 -13.88 -7.57 10.39
N GLU A 3 -14.11 -8.01 9.16
CA GLU A 3 -13.40 -9.13 8.58
C GLU A 3 -11.98 -8.68 8.24
N ALA A 4 -11.04 -8.98 9.13
CA ALA A 4 -9.63 -8.69 8.91
C ALA A 4 -9.09 -9.59 7.78
N LEU A 5 -8.67 -8.97 6.69
CA LEU A 5 -8.01 -9.65 5.58
C LEU A 5 -6.62 -10.12 6.03
N THR A 6 -6.35 -11.43 5.98
CA THR A 6 -5.03 -11.98 6.30
C THR A 6 -4.14 -12.09 5.07
N ALA A 7 -2.83 -12.19 5.26
CA ALA A 7 -1.88 -12.45 4.17
C ALA A 7 -2.22 -13.77 3.46
N LEU A 8 -2.72 -14.77 4.18
CA LEU A 8 -3.15 -16.04 3.62
C LEU A 8 -4.34 -15.88 2.68
N ASP A 9 -5.32 -15.05 3.03
CA ASP A 9 -6.48 -14.75 2.20
C ASP A 9 -6.04 -14.02 0.92
N VAL A 10 -5.11 -13.06 1.05
CA VAL A 10 -4.51 -12.38 -0.12
C VAL A 10 -3.84 -13.37 -1.06
N MET A 11 -3.03 -14.28 -0.54
CA MET A 11 -2.31 -15.25 -1.37
C MET A 11 -3.23 -16.26 -2.05
N LYS A 12 -4.29 -16.71 -1.37
CA LYS A 12 -5.14 -17.82 -1.86
C LYS A 12 -6.35 -17.36 -2.65
N CYS A 13 -6.93 -16.22 -2.28
CA CYS A 13 -8.25 -15.81 -2.74
C CYS A 13 -8.21 -14.63 -3.72
N LEU A 14 -7.12 -13.86 -3.74
CA LEU A 14 -6.98 -12.71 -4.65
C LEU A 14 -6.14 -13.05 -5.89
N ARG A 15 -6.62 -12.57 -7.04
CA ARG A 15 -5.85 -12.48 -8.29
C ARG A 15 -5.94 -11.06 -8.80
N LEU A 16 -4.89 -10.30 -8.57
CA LEU A 16 -4.82 -8.89 -8.89
C LEU A 16 -4.39 -8.70 -10.36
N ARG A 17 -5.07 -7.77 -11.02
CA ARG A 17 -4.73 -7.27 -12.36
C ARG A 17 -4.61 -5.75 -12.28
N CYS A 18 -3.69 -5.29 -11.45
CA CYS A 18 -3.41 -3.89 -11.23
C CYS A 18 -1.91 -3.66 -11.21
N ASP A 19 -1.46 -2.49 -11.64
CA ASP A 19 -0.05 -2.12 -11.64
C ASP A 19 0.44 -1.65 -10.28
N LEU A 20 -0.47 -1.22 -9.40
CA LEU A 20 -0.16 -0.67 -8.08
C LEU A 20 -1.26 -1.00 -7.07
N VAL A 21 -0.85 -1.43 -5.88
CA VAL A 21 -1.70 -1.51 -4.69
C VAL A 21 -1.24 -0.45 -3.69
N THR A 22 -2.18 0.35 -3.18
CA THR A 22 -1.93 1.35 -2.14
C THR A 22 -2.62 0.92 -0.84
N LEU A 23 -1.84 0.70 0.22
CA LEU A 23 -2.33 0.37 1.56
C LEU A 23 -2.30 1.62 2.44
N SER A 24 -3.49 2.16 2.73
CA SER A 24 -3.68 3.24 3.69
C SER A 24 -4.00 2.64 5.05
N ALA A 25 -2.98 2.24 5.81
CA ALA A 25 -3.15 1.71 7.16
C ALA A 25 -2.81 2.80 8.20
N CYS A 26 -3.84 3.45 8.75
CA CYS A 26 -3.70 4.34 9.90
C CYS A 26 -3.61 3.50 11.18
N GLU A 27 -2.40 3.22 11.69
CA GLU A 27 -2.10 2.60 13.00
C GLU A 27 -2.74 1.23 13.37
N SER A 28 -3.83 0.78 12.74
CA SER A 28 -4.71 -0.25 13.30
C SER A 28 -4.35 -1.69 12.95
N GLY A 29 -3.43 -1.91 11.99
CA GLY A 29 -3.10 -3.25 11.49
C GLY A 29 -1.81 -3.87 12.03
N LEU A 30 -0.91 -3.09 12.63
CA LEU A 30 0.41 -3.57 13.09
C LEU A 30 0.39 -4.21 14.48
N SER A 31 -0.72 -4.14 15.22
CA SER A 31 -0.82 -4.60 16.62
C SER A 31 -1.41 -6.01 16.79
N ARG A 32 -2.01 -6.59 15.75
CA ARG A 32 -2.46 -8.01 15.70
C ARG A 32 -1.74 -8.79 14.61
N VAL A 33 -0.41 -8.64 14.55
CA VAL A 33 0.43 -9.44 13.67
C VAL A 33 0.38 -10.89 14.13
N ARG A 34 -0.40 -11.71 13.42
CA ARG A 34 -0.21 -13.17 13.44
C ARG A 34 1.09 -13.48 12.72
N ARG A 35 1.80 -14.55 13.08
CA ARG A 35 3.01 -14.97 12.35
C ARG A 35 2.68 -15.10 10.85
N GLY A 36 3.36 -14.32 10.00
CA GLY A 36 3.09 -14.27 8.56
C GLY A 36 2.15 -13.15 8.08
N ASP A 37 1.44 -12.47 9.00
CA ASP A 37 0.67 -11.24 8.74
C ASP A 37 1.46 -9.97 9.13
N GLU A 38 2.77 -10.10 9.38
CA GLU A 38 3.66 -8.95 9.51
C GLU A 38 3.70 -8.16 8.20
N LEU A 39 4.11 -6.89 8.26
CA LEU A 39 4.20 -6.03 7.07
C LEU A 39 4.90 -6.74 5.89
N VAL A 40 6.01 -7.43 6.16
CA VAL A 40 6.75 -8.19 5.13
C VAL A 40 5.93 -9.34 4.55
N GLY A 41 5.17 -10.06 5.39
CA GLY A 41 4.27 -11.11 4.94
C GLY A 41 3.13 -10.58 4.08
N PHE A 42 2.55 -9.43 4.45
CA PHE A 42 1.49 -8.78 3.68
C PHE A 42 2.01 -8.24 2.33
N MET A 43 3.20 -7.63 2.32
CA MET A 43 3.85 -7.19 1.08
C MET A 43 4.08 -8.38 0.13
N ARG A 44 4.59 -9.50 0.65
CA ARG A 44 4.79 -10.73 -0.13
C ARG A 44 3.48 -11.29 -0.66
N ALA A 45 2.43 -11.27 0.15
CA ALA A 45 1.13 -11.79 -0.25
C ALA A 45 0.57 -11.03 -1.46
N PHE A 46 0.63 -9.70 -1.47
CA PHE A 46 0.19 -8.90 -2.61
C PHE A 46 1.05 -9.10 -3.86
N MET A 47 2.36 -9.27 -3.70
CA MET A 47 3.24 -9.60 -4.82
C MET A 47 2.89 -10.96 -5.43
N VAL A 48 2.64 -11.99 -4.60
CA VAL A 48 2.20 -13.31 -5.06
C VAL A 48 0.83 -13.25 -5.72
N ALA A 49 -0.08 -12.41 -5.22
CA ALA A 49 -1.41 -12.21 -5.79
C ALA A 49 -1.39 -11.48 -7.15
N GLY A 50 -0.25 -10.94 -7.58
CA GLY A 50 -0.06 -10.35 -8.91
C GLY A 50 0.09 -8.83 -8.96
N ALA A 51 0.28 -8.15 -7.82
CA ALA A 51 0.58 -6.71 -7.81
C ALA A 51 2.09 -6.47 -8.02
N PRO A 52 2.52 -5.79 -9.10
CA PRO A 52 3.93 -5.55 -9.38
C PRO A 52 4.51 -4.38 -8.59
N ALA A 53 3.67 -3.50 -8.03
CA ALA A 53 4.09 -2.43 -7.12
C ALA A 53 3.13 -2.29 -5.92
N LEU A 54 3.71 -1.91 -4.78
CA LEU A 54 2.98 -1.68 -3.53
C LEU A 54 3.47 -0.38 -2.87
N ILE A 55 2.53 0.44 -2.40
CA ILE A 55 2.80 1.59 -1.53
C ILE A 55 2.04 1.39 -0.22
N SER A 56 2.70 1.59 0.91
CA SER A 56 2.07 1.51 2.24
C SER A 56 2.44 2.72 3.07
N THR A 57 1.48 3.28 3.80
CA THR A 57 1.74 4.26 4.86
C THR A 57 2.20 3.52 6.11
N LEU A 58 3.45 3.69 6.54
CA LEU A 58 4.05 2.95 7.66
C LEU A 58 3.83 3.59 9.04
N TRP A 59 3.39 4.84 9.08
CA TRP A 59 3.34 5.64 10.30
C TRP A 59 2.12 6.55 10.27
N ARG A 60 1.70 7.03 11.46
CA ARG A 60 0.65 8.03 11.60
C ARG A 60 1.14 9.36 11.05
N VAL A 61 0.99 9.54 9.74
CA VAL A 61 1.23 10.80 9.07
C VAL A 61 -0.01 11.67 9.25
N ASP A 62 0.20 12.96 9.49
CA ASP A 62 -0.87 13.95 9.50
C ASP A 62 -1.78 13.79 8.26
N GLU A 63 -3.10 13.80 8.48
CA GLU A 63 -4.10 13.49 7.45
C GLU A 63 -3.99 14.46 6.26
N ARG A 64 -3.73 15.74 6.54
CA ARG A 64 -3.53 16.76 5.49
C ARG A 64 -2.27 16.48 4.68
N SER A 65 -1.17 16.15 5.35
CA SER A 65 0.10 15.83 4.69
C SER A 65 -0.01 14.57 3.83
N THR A 66 -0.72 13.54 4.31
CA THR A 66 -1.01 12.32 3.54
C THR A 66 -1.86 12.63 2.32
N ARG A 67 -2.90 13.45 2.47
CA ARG A 67 -3.75 13.87 1.35
C ARG A 67 -2.95 14.60 0.27
N ILE A 68 -2.13 15.58 0.65
CA ILE A 68 -1.29 16.35 -0.29
C ILE A 68 -0.30 15.43 -0.99
N LEU A 69 0.36 14.53 -0.25
CA LEU A 69 1.28 13.55 -0.81
C LEU A 69 0.60 12.67 -1.86
N MET A 70 -0.55 12.09 -1.53
CA MET A 70 -1.27 11.17 -2.42
C MET A 70 -1.86 11.89 -3.64
N GLU A 71 -2.38 13.11 -3.47
CA GLU A 71 -2.87 13.93 -4.59
C GLU A 71 -1.75 14.24 -5.60
N ARG A 72 -0.56 14.62 -5.12
CA ARG A 72 0.61 14.86 -5.98
C ARG A 72 1.10 13.56 -6.62
N PHE A 73 1.18 12.49 -5.85
CA PHE A 73 1.60 11.18 -6.33
C PHE A 73 0.74 10.68 -7.49
N TYR A 74 -0.59 10.71 -7.34
CA TYR A 74 -1.49 10.27 -8.41
C TYR A 74 -1.48 11.20 -9.62
N ARG A 75 -1.24 12.50 -9.42
CA ARG A 75 -1.06 13.44 -10.55
C ARG A 75 0.18 13.09 -11.37
N GLU A 76 1.31 12.88 -10.72
CA GLU A 76 2.55 12.48 -11.41
C GLU A 76 2.37 11.15 -12.20
N ILE A 77 1.60 10.20 -11.65
CA ILE A 77 1.28 8.95 -12.37
C ILE A 77 0.44 9.23 -13.62
N GLN A 78 -0.57 10.09 -13.51
CA GLN A 78 -1.40 10.48 -14.66
C GLN A 78 -0.56 11.15 -15.76
N ASP A 79 0.50 11.85 -15.37
CA ASP A 79 1.48 12.45 -16.29
C ASP A 79 2.49 11.43 -16.86
N GLY A 80 2.29 10.13 -16.62
CA GLY A 80 3.11 9.03 -17.14
C GLY A 80 4.41 8.79 -16.36
N VAL A 81 4.56 9.39 -15.17
CA VAL A 81 5.76 9.21 -14.35
C VAL A 81 5.68 7.87 -13.61
N GLY A 82 6.73 7.06 -13.71
CA GLY A 82 6.80 5.77 -13.01
C GLY A 82 6.67 5.91 -11.49
N PHE A 83 6.04 4.93 -10.84
CA PHE A 83 5.60 4.99 -9.43
C PHE A 83 6.67 5.45 -8.44
N ALA A 84 7.89 4.90 -8.51
CA ALA A 84 8.96 5.28 -7.60
C ALA A 84 9.37 6.76 -7.74
N LYS A 85 9.39 7.27 -8.99
CA LYS A 85 9.74 8.67 -9.28
C LYS A 85 8.59 9.60 -8.92
N ALA A 86 7.35 9.20 -9.17
CA ALA A 86 6.15 9.92 -8.75
C ALA A 86 6.12 10.08 -7.22
N LEU A 87 6.39 9.01 -6.47
CA LEU A 87 6.40 9.04 -5.01
C LEU A 87 7.51 9.96 -4.47
N LYS A 88 8.72 9.85 -5.03
CA LYS A 88 9.84 10.73 -4.65
C LYS A 88 9.51 12.20 -4.89
N ARG A 89 8.94 12.54 -6.05
CA ARG A 89 8.54 13.92 -6.37
C ARG A 89 7.46 14.42 -5.43
N ALA A 90 6.48 13.57 -5.13
CA ALA A 90 5.43 13.88 -4.20
C ALA A 90 5.99 14.13 -2.78
N GLN A 91 7.03 13.43 -2.33
CA GLN A 91 7.64 13.63 -0.99
C GLN A 91 8.48 14.90 -0.87
N LEU A 92 8.96 15.47 -1.98
CA LEU A 92 9.82 16.65 -2.01
C LEU A 92 9.00 17.95 -2.14
N TYR A 93 7.75 17.96 -1.66
CA TYR A 93 6.82 19.05 -1.88
C TYR A 93 7.17 20.36 -1.19
#